data_AF-A0A5C3N3U4-F1
#
_entry.id   AF-A0A5C3N3U4-F1
#
_cell.length_a   1.000
_cell.length_b   1.000
_cell.length_c   1.000
_cell.angle_alpha   90.00
_cell.angle_beta   90.00
_cell.angle_gamma   90.00
#
_symmetry.space_group_name_H-M   'P 1'
#
loop_
_entity.id
_entity.type
_entity.pdbx_description
1 polymer ?
#
loop_
_entity_poly.entity_id
_entity_poly.type
_entity_poly.pdbx_seq_one_letter_code
_entity_poly.pdbx_strand_id
1 'polypeptide(L)'
;MSSLVSEPVADTHVRLIIAPDVLWLDIPYTILSALCLYPLKYFRYLGWAILGLHGQVYWREEVARDDATVVCGETYEFRTENMAGAAPANVDVSKKKTESITQTSRRENLRRMVEPRDGRCIFTGAPPEFCDAIHIIPFARGQDVCFAL
;
A
#
# COMPACT_ATOMS: atom_id res chain seq x y z
N MET A 1 -3.59 41.22 16.90
CA MET A 1 -3.95 39.79 16.93
C MET A 1 -4.36 39.41 15.53
N SER A 2 -3.41 39.05 14.68
CA SER A 2 -3.68 38.63 13.29
C SER A 2 -4.00 37.14 13.30
N SER A 3 -5.25 36.82 12.99
CA SER A 3 -5.69 35.45 12.79
C SER A 3 -5.07 34.94 11.50
N LEU A 4 -4.15 33.98 11.61
CA LEU A 4 -3.71 33.17 10.48
C LEU A 4 -4.90 32.30 10.07
N VAL A 5 -5.76 32.84 9.21
CA VAL A 5 -6.66 32.02 8.43
C VAL A 5 -5.75 31.25 7.48
N SER A 6 -5.44 30.01 7.82
CA SER A 6 -4.83 29.08 6.88
C SER A 6 -5.76 29.02 5.68
N GLU A 7 -5.32 29.52 4.53
CA GLU A 7 -6.02 29.28 3.28
C GLU A 7 -6.23 27.76 3.15
N PRO A 8 -7.41 27.30 2.69
CA PRO A 8 -7.60 25.88 2.46
C PRO A 8 -6.55 25.46 1.44
N VAL A 9 -5.59 24.64 1.88
CA VAL A 9 -4.66 23.95 0.99
C VAL A 9 -5.56 23.27 -0.02
N ALA A 10 -5.57 23.76 -1.27
CA ALA A 10 -6.37 23.18 -2.33
C ALA A 10 -6.05 21.69 -2.30
N ASP A 11 -7.06 20.86 -2.06
CA ASP A 11 -6.85 19.42 -1.90
C ASP A 11 -6.47 18.88 -3.27
N THR A 12 -5.19 18.87 -3.55
CA THR A 12 -4.66 18.53 -4.86
C THR A 12 -4.63 17.02 -4.97
N HIS A 13 -5.31 16.51 -5.98
CA HIS A 13 -5.42 15.07 -6.22
C HIS A 13 -4.54 14.65 -7.39
N VAL A 14 -4.17 13.37 -7.39
CA VAL A 14 -3.67 12.66 -8.57
C VAL A 14 -4.77 11.71 -9.00
N ARG A 15 -5.05 11.67 -10.30
CA ARG A 15 -6.08 10.79 -10.85
C ARG A 15 -5.46 9.52 -11.40
N LEU A 16 -5.98 8.37 -11.01
CA LEU A 16 -5.69 7.08 -11.63
C LEU A 16 -6.94 6.57 -12.36
N ILE A 17 -6.89 6.55 -13.68
CA ILE A 17 -7.92 5.92 -14.53
C ILE A 17 -7.64 4.42 -14.56
N ILE A 18 -8.64 3.61 -14.20
CA ILE A 18 -8.54 2.14 -14.18
C ILE A 18 -9.33 1.54 -15.35
N ALA A 19 -10.50 2.10 -15.62
CA ALA A 19 -11.30 1.80 -16.79
C ALA A 19 -11.82 3.12 -17.36
N PRO A 20 -11.43 3.49 -18.61
CA PRO A 20 -11.87 4.72 -19.23
C PRO A 20 -13.39 4.89 -19.14
N ASP A 21 -13.84 6.09 -18.75
CA ASP A 21 -15.26 6.48 -18.60
C ASP A 21 -16.08 5.68 -17.57
N VAL A 22 -15.49 4.69 -16.90
CA VAL A 22 -16.20 3.78 -15.98
C VAL A 22 -15.67 3.88 -14.56
N LEU A 23 -14.35 3.89 -14.39
CA LEU A 23 -13.72 3.80 -13.07
C LEU A 23 -12.40 4.56 -13.00
N TRP A 24 -12.34 5.49 -12.05
CA TRP A 24 -11.11 6.20 -11.68
C TRP A 24 -11.06 6.42 -10.17
N LEU A 25 -9.86 6.69 -9.67
CA LEU A 25 -9.60 7.08 -8.29
C LEU A 25 -8.98 8.47 -8.29
N ASP A 26 -9.57 9.39 -7.53
CA ASP A 26 -8.94 10.65 -7.17
C ASP A 26 -8.26 10.43 -5.81
N ILE A 27 -6.93 10.50 -5.80
CA ILE A 27 -6.10 10.19 -4.64
C ILE A 27 -5.45 11.49 -4.14
N PRO A 28 -5.67 11.91 -2.89
CA PRO A 28 -5.03 13.11 -2.35
C PRO A 28 -3.51 13.01 -2.44
N TYR A 29 -2.87 13.99 -3.07
CA TYR A 29 -1.43 14.00 -3.32
C TYR A 29 -0.62 14.00 -2.01
N THR A 30 -1.12 14.70 -0.99
CA THR A 30 -0.52 14.77 0.33
C THR A 30 -0.48 13.40 1.01
N ILE A 31 -1.53 12.60 0.88
CA ILE A 31 -1.58 11.23 1.41
C ILE A 31 -0.65 10.32 0.61
N LEU A 32 -0.70 10.41 -0.71
CA LEU A 32 0.12 9.58 -1.60
C LEU A 32 1.62 9.81 -1.37
N SER A 33 2.04 11.07 -1.28
CA SER A 33 3.44 11.44 -1.03
C SER A 33 3.92 11.07 0.36
N ALA A 34 3.05 11.15 1.38
CA ALA A 34 3.41 10.82 2.75
C ALA A 34 3.48 9.29 3.01
N LEU A 35 2.65 8.50 2.33
CA LEU A 35 2.47 7.07 2.62
C LEU A 35 3.12 6.14 1.60
N CYS A 36 3.50 6.63 0.41
CA CYS A 36 4.05 5.79 -0.65
C CYS A 36 5.46 6.23 -1.07
N LEU A 37 6.45 5.39 -0.77
CA LEU A 37 7.81 5.55 -1.29
C LEU A 37 7.87 5.39 -2.82
N TYR A 38 6.98 4.56 -3.39
CA TYR A 38 6.90 4.30 -4.84
C TYR A 38 5.45 4.42 -5.34
N PRO A 39 4.95 5.64 -5.57
CA PRO A 39 3.55 5.89 -5.93
C PRO A 39 3.09 5.17 -7.21
N LEU A 40 3.96 5.03 -8.22
CA LEU A 40 3.59 4.37 -9.48
C LEU A 40 3.51 2.84 -9.34
N LYS A 41 4.35 2.23 -8.49
CA LYS A 41 4.15 0.82 -8.08
C LYS A 41 2.82 0.64 -7.37
N TYR A 42 2.46 1.61 -6.51
CA TYR A 42 1.19 1.59 -5.82
C TYR A 42 0.00 1.71 -6.78
N PHE A 43 0.06 2.57 -7.80
CA PHE A 43 -0.98 2.65 -8.84
C PHE A 43 -1.14 1.35 -9.62
N ARG A 44 -0.03 0.69 -9.98
CA ARG A 44 -0.10 -0.63 -10.62
C ARG A 44 -0.73 -1.67 -9.71
N TYR A 45 -0.37 -1.66 -8.42
CA TYR A 45 -0.99 -2.52 -7.43
C TYR A 45 -2.49 -2.27 -7.31
N LEU A 46 -2.94 -1.00 -7.29
CA LEU A 46 -4.36 -0.65 -7.25
C LEU A 46 -5.12 -1.18 -8.48
N GLY A 47 -4.57 -0.99 -9.68
CA GLY A 47 -5.15 -1.53 -10.91
C GLY A 47 -5.30 -3.05 -10.84
N TRP A 48 -4.25 -3.75 -10.42
CA TRP A 48 -4.29 -5.21 -10.22
C TRP A 48 -5.27 -5.63 -9.12
N ALA A 49 -5.30 -4.95 -7.98
CA ALA A 49 -6.17 -5.29 -6.87
C ALA A 49 -7.66 -5.10 -7.23
N ILE A 50 -7.96 -4.10 -8.06
CA ILE A 50 -9.32 -3.77 -8.45
C ILE A 50 -9.80 -4.61 -9.64
N LEU A 51 -8.94 -4.89 -10.62
CA LEU A 51 -9.33 -5.63 -11.83
C LEU A 51 -8.97 -7.12 -11.78
N GLY A 52 -8.09 -7.54 -10.87
CA GLY A 52 -7.51 -8.89 -10.84
C GLY A 52 -6.56 -9.17 -12.00
N LEU A 53 -6.18 -8.15 -12.77
CA LEU A 53 -5.41 -8.28 -14.01
C LEU A 53 -4.04 -7.59 -13.88
N HIS A 54 -3.03 -8.18 -14.51
CA HIS A 54 -1.75 -7.51 -14.67
C HIS A 54 -1.86 -6.41 -15.73
N GLY A 55 -1.13 -5.33 -15.51
CA GLY A 55 -1.13 -4.18 -16.41
C GLY A 55 0.01 -3.23 -16.06
N GLN A 56 0.06 -2.15 -16.83
CA GLN A 56 1.09 -1.12 -16.73
C GLN A 56 0.43 0.23 -16.51
N VAL A 57 1.12 1.10 -15.78
CA VAL A 57 0.66 2.48 -15.57
C VAL A 57 1.31 3.34 -16.64
N TYR A 58 0.47 4.08 -17.35
CA TYR A 58 0.87 5.03 -18.35
C TYR A 58 0.71 6.44 -17.81
N TRP A 59 1.63 7.30 -18.19
CA TRP A 59 1.48 8.74 -18.09
C TRP A 59 1.57 9.29 -19.51
N ARG A 60 0.44 9.82 -20.00
CA ARG A 60 0.27 10.13 -21.43
C ARG A 60 0.45 8.86 -22.26
N GLU A 61 1.40 8.84 -23.20
CA GLU A 61 1.68 7.69 -24.06
C GLU A 61 2.90 6.87 -23.62
N GLU A 62 3.50 7.20 -22.48
CA GLU A 62 4.69 6.52 -21.97
C GLU A 62 4.36 5.62 -20.79
N VAL A 63 4.99 4.45 -20.73
CA VAL A 63 4.94 3.58 -19.57
C VAL A 63 5.69 4.26 -18.42
N ALA A 64 4.98 4.55 -17.35
CA ALA A 64 5.53 5.23 -16.19
C ALA A 64 6.50 4.30 -15.45
N ARG A 65 7.71 4.81 -15.16
CA ARG A 65 8.73 4.05 -14.43
C ARG A 65 8.35 3.91 -12.97
N ASP A 66 8.59 2.73 -12.40
CA ASP A 66 8.27 2.39 -11.02
C ASP A 66 8.82 3.33 -9.94
N ASP A 67 10.00 3.89 -10.20
CA ASP A 67 10.76 4.76 -9.32
C ASP A 67 10.53 6.25 -9.60
N ALA A 68 9.73 6.60 -10.61
CA ALA A 68 9.41 7.97 -10.90
C ALA A 68 8.43 8.54 -9.86
N THR A 69 8.55 9.85 -9.63
CA THR A 69 7.63 10.59 -8.78
C THR A 69 6.34 10.87 -9.52
N VAL A 70 5.23 10.87 -8.78
CA VAL A 70 3.94 11.33 -9.30
C VAL A 70 3.88 12.85 -9.26
N VAL A 71 3.25 13.42 -10.28
CA VAL A 71 3.04 14.85 -10.39
C VAL A 71 1.65 15.18 -9.87
N CYS A 72 1.60 16.19 -9.00
CA CYS A 72 0.38 16.69 -8.40
C CYS A 72 -0.58 17.25 -9.47
N GLY A 73 -1.86 16.88 -9.45
CA GLY A 73 -2.86 17.33 -10.44
C GLY A 73 -2.86 16.57 -11.76
N GLU A 74 -1.90 15.66 -11.98
CA GLU A 74 -1.81 14.89 -13.22
C GLU A 74 -2.69 13.63 -13.20
N THR A 75 -2.90 13.08 -14.39
CA THR A 75 -3.69 11.87 -14.62
C THR A 75 -2.80 10.74 -15.14
N TYR A 76 -2.98 9.57 -14.56
CA TYR A 76 -2.31 8.32 -14.91
C TYR A 76 -3.35 7.29 -15.33
N GLU A 77 -2.98 6.39 -16.23
CA GLU A 77 -3.89 5.37 -16.77
C GLU A 77 -3.31 3.97 -16.56
N PHE A 78 -4.07 3.10 -15.91
CA PHE A 78 -3.77 1.68 -15.85
C PHE A 78 -4.30 1.00 -17.11
N ARG A 79 -3.40 0.44 -17.93
CA ARG A 79 -3.75 -0.31 -19.14
C ARG A 79 -3.41 -1.78 -18.96
N THR A 80 -4.31 -2.65 -19.40
CA THR A 80 -4.14 -4.11 -19.45
C THR A 80 -4.53 -4.63 -20.82
N GLU A 81 -3.94 -5.74 -21.26
CA GLU A 81 -4.10 -6.28 -22.61
C GLU A 81 -5.51 -6.83 -22.87
N ASN A 82 -6.20 -7.32 -21.83
CA ASN A 82 -7.52 -7.93 -21.99
C ASN A 82 -8.44 -7.71 -20.78
N MET A 83 -9.39 -6.79 -20.94
CA MET A 83 -10.42 -6.49 -19.92
C MET A 83 -11.50 -7.58 -19.79
N ALA A 84 -11.61 -8.53 -20.73
CA ALA A 84 -12.65 -9.57 -20.67
C ALA A 84 -12.46 -10.55 -19.49
N GLY A 85 -11.25 -10.62 -18.93
CA GLY A 85 -10.94 -11.41 -17.73
C GLY A 85 -11.03 -10.61 -16.43
N ALA A 86 -11.48 -9.36 -16.46
CA ALA A 86 -11.52 -8.52 -15.28
C ALA A 86 -12.49 -9.10 -14.24
N ALA A 87 -11.94 -9.50 -13.11
CA ALA A 87 -12.68 -9.93 -11.95
C ALA A 87 -12.05 -9.24 -10.74
N PRO A 88 -12.81 -8.48 -9.94
CA PRO A 88 -12.25 -7.88 -8.73
C PRO A 88 -11.49 -8.93 -7.94
N ALA A 89 -10.29 -8.59 -7.47
CA ALA A 89 -9.55 -9.51 -6.62
C ALA A 89 -10.50 -9.88 -5.48
N ASN A 90 -10.84 -11.17 -5.40
CA ASN A 90 -12.03 -11.61 -4.69
C ASN A 90 -12.01 -11.04 -3.26
N VAL A 91 -12.90 -10.08 -2.98
CA VAL A 91 -12.98 -9.42 -1.69
C VAL A 91 -13.31 -10.44 -0.60
N ASP A 92 -13.87 -11.60 -0.95
CA ASP A 92 -14.09 -12.71 -0.02
C ASP A 92 -12.78 -13.38 0.44
N VAL A 93 -11.66 -13.22 -0.26
CA VAL A 93 -10.33 -13.56 0.29
C VAL A 93 -9.95 -12.58 1.41
N SER A 94 -10.39 -11.32 1.32
CA SER A 94 -10.21 -10.31 2.39
C SER A 94 -11.27 -10.43 3.51
N LYS A 95 -12.46 -10.98 3.21
CA LYS A 95 -13.55 -11.24 4.15
C LYS A 95 -13.55 -12.66 4.72
N LYS A 96 -12.67 -13.55 4.25
CA LYS A 96 -12.28 -14.76 4.99
C LYS A 96 -11.62 -14.30 6.28
N LYS A 97 -12.44 -13.88 7.24
CA LYS A 97 -12.18 -14.00 8.66
C LYS A 97 -11.94 -15.48 8.89
N THR A 98 -10.69 -15.91 8.80
CA THR A 98 -10.31 -17.09 9.56
C THR A 98 -10.56 -16.69 11.01
N GLU A 99 -11.56 -17.29 11.65
CA GLU A 99 -11.73 -17.18 13.09
C GLU A 99 -10.50 -17.82 13.74
N SER A 100 -9.43 -17.03 13.85
CA SER A 100 -8.22 -17.43 14.54
C SER A 100 -8.44 -17.17 16.02
N ILE A 101 -8.56 -18.25 16.78
CA ILE A 101 -8.54 -18.26 18.24
C ILE A 101 -7.30 -17.49 18.67
N THR A 102 -7.53 -16.36 19.31
CA THR A 102 -6.50 -15.42 19.74
C THR A 102 -5.74 -16.03 20.92
N GLN A 103 -4.78 -16.90 20.65
CA GLN A 103 -3.72 -17.16 21.61
C GLN A 103 -2.58 -16.21 21.27
N THR A 104 -2.52 -15.11 22.03
CA THR A 104 -1.35 -14.25 22.16
C THR A 104 -0.17 -15.11 22.61
N SER A 105 0.51 -15.79 21.69
CA SER A 105 1.80 -16.38 21.99
C SER A 105 2.70 -15.22 22.39
N ARG A 106 3.14 -15.26 23.66
CA ARG A 106 3.73 -14.13 24.40
C ARG A 106 4.78 -13.43 23.54
N ARG A 107 4.78 -12.08 23.52
CA ARG A 107 5.72 -11.22 22.77
C ARG A 107 7.19 -11.67 22.86
N GLU A 108 7.57 -12.28 23.98
CA GLU A 108 8.89 -12.89 24.20
C GLU A 108 9.22 -14.03 23.23
N ASN A 109 8.26 -14.88 22.87
CA ASN A 109 8.46 -15.94 21.89
C ASN A 109 8.68 -15.37 20.50
N LEU A 110 7.88 -14.37 20.11
CA LEU A 110 8.08 -13.67 18.84
C LEU A 110 9.46 -13.00 18.81
N ARG A 111 9.83 -12.30 19.88
CA ARG A 111 11.14 -11.67 20.00
C ARG A 111 12.28 -12.68 19.83
N ARG A 112 12.20 -13.84 20.49
CA ARG A 112 13.21 -14.91 20.36
C ARG A 112 13.36 -15.46 18.94
N MET A 113 12.29 -15.43 18.13
CA MET A 113 12.37 -15.88 16.73
C MET A 113 12.94 -14.81 15.80
N VAL A 114 12.65 -13.54 16.07
CA VAL A 114 12.96 -12.41 15.19
C VAL A 114 14.36 -11.84 15.45
N GLU A 115 14.77 -11.76 16.72
CA GLU A 115 16.04 -11.16 17.12
C GLU A 115 17.28 -11.83 16.48
N PRO A 116 17.38 -13.17 16.38
CA PRO A 116 18.49 -13.83 15.68
C PRO A 116 18.49 -13.61 14.16
N ARG A 117 17.34 -13.27 13.58
CA ARG A 117 17.17 -13.11 12.13
C ARG A 117 17.58 -11.70 11.69
N ASP A 118 17.13 -10.69 12.43
CA ASP A 118 17.23 -9.29 11.98
C ASP A 118 18.33 -8.51 12.72
N GLY A 119 18.61 -8.85 13.99
CA GLY A 119 19.69 -8.27 14.81
C GLY A 119 19.60 -6.76 15.09
N ARG A 120 18.75 -6.01 14.38
CA ARG A 120 18.47 -4.57 14.50
C ARG A 120 17.05 -4.28 14.01
N CYS A 121 16.50 -3.12 14.36
CA CYS A 121 15.24 -2.66 13.76
C CYS A 121 15.46 -2.26 12.30
N ILE A 122 14.63 -2.75 11.39
CA ILE A 122 14.71 -2.41 9.95
C ILE A 122 14.20 -1.03 9.57
N PHE A 123 13.38 -0.42 10.43
CA PHE A 123 12.80 0.88 10.16
C PHE A 123 13.76 1.99 10.59
N THR A 124 14.60 1.72 11.60
CA THR A 124 15.42 2.75 12.26
C THR A 124 16.89 2.37 12.46
N GLY A 125 17.27 1.10 12.26
CA GLY A 125 18.62 0.59 12.54
C GLY A 125 18.94 0.42 14.04
N ALA A 126 17.99 0.70 14.93
CA ALA A 126 18.20 0.70 16.38
C ALA A 126 18.60 -0.68 16.92
N PRO A 127 19.38 -0.74 18.03
CA PRO A 127 19.73 -2.00 18.67
C PRO A 127 18.48 -2.72 19.23
N PRO A 128 18.49 -4.06 19.32
CA PRO A 128 17.35 -4.86 19.81
C PRO A 128 16.85 -4.48 21.21
N GLU A 129 17.73 -3.94 22.06
CA GLU A 129 17.43 -3.45 23.41
C GLU A 129 16.38 -2.33 23.41
N PHE A 130 16.29 -1.57 22.32
CA PHE A 130 15.37 -0.44 22.15
C PHE A 130 14.20 -0.75 21.20
N CYS A 131 13.98 -2.03 20.87
CA CYS A 131 13.02 -2.45 19.86
C CYS A 131 11.96 -3.40 20.43
N ASP A 132 10.72 -3.23 19.98
CA ASP A 132 9.63 -4.16 20.23
C ASP A 132 9.38 -5.06 19.02
N ALA A 133 9.19 -6.36 19.26
CA ALA A 133 8.74 -7.29 18.25
C ALA A 133 7.22 -7.16 18.07
N ILE A 134 6.79 -6.70 16.90
CA ILE A 134 5.39 -6.51 16.55
C ILE A 134 5.01 -7.37 15.33
N HIS A 135 3.73 -7.72 15.23
CA HIS A 135 3.18 -8.32 14.02
C HIS A 135 2.79 -7.21 13.03
N ILE A 136 3.30 -7.26 11.79
CA ILE A 136 2.95 -6.30 10.73
C ILE A 136 1.53 -6.57 10.21
N ILE A 137 1.21 -7.84 10.02
CA ILE A 137 -0.17 -8.27 9.79
C ILE A 137 -0.75 -8.58 11.16
N PRO A 138 -1.88 -7.95 11.58
CA PRO A 138 -2.54 -8.32 12.82
C PRO A 138 -2.73 -9.84 12.84
N PHE A 139 -2.30 -10.48 13.93
CA PHE A 139 -2.32 -11.94 14.14
C PHE A 139 -3.65 -12.62 13.76
N ALA A 140 -4.73 -11.84 13.68
CA ALA A 140 -6.05 -12.20 13.17
C ALA A 140 -6.11 -12.70 11.70
N ARG A 141 -5.00 -12.82 10.95
CA ARG A 141 -5.02 -13.20 9.51
C ARG A 141 -4.18 -14.42 9.10
N GLY A 142 -3.65 -15.20 10.05
CA GLY A 142 -3.01 -16.49 9.76
C GLY A 142 -1.50 -16.52 10.02
N GLN A 143 -0.98 -17.73 10.24
CA GLN A 143 0.37 -17.99 10.78
C GLN A 143 1.43 -18.26 9.69
N ASP A 144 1.05 -18.28 8.41
CA ASP A 144 1.93 -18.83 7.35
C ASP A 144 2.77 -17.79 6.60
N VAL A 145 2.80 -16.55 7.08
CA VAL A 145 3.64 -15.51 6.46
C VAL A 145 4.32 -14.68 7.53
N CYS A 146 5.44 -15.23 8.04
CA CYS A 146 6.36 -14.54 8.91
C CYS A 146 7.38 -13.76 8.06
N PHE A 147 7.08 -12.51 7.76
CA PHE A 147 8.11 -11.54 7.43
C PHE A 147 8.10 -10.50 8.55
N ALA A 148 9.13 -10.52 9.38
CA ALA A 148 9.39 -9.41 10.26
C ALA A 148 10.07 -8.30 9.47
N LEU A 149 9.98 -7.13 10.09
CA LEU A 149 11.06 -6.19 10.24
C LEU A 149 12.19 -6.41 9.21
#